data_AF-E2ABH1-F1
#
_entry.id   AF-E2ABH1-F1
#
_cell.length_a   1.000
_cell.length_b   1.000
_cell.length_c   1.000
_cell.angle_alpha   90.00
_cell.angle_beta   90.00
_cell.angle_gamma   90.00
#
_symmetry.space_group_name_H-M   'P 1'
#
loop_
_entity.id
_entity.type
_entity.pdbx_description
1 polymer ?
#
loop_
_entity_poly.entity_id
_entity_poly.type
_entity_poly.pdbx_seq_one_letter_code
_entity_poly.pdbx_strand_id
1 'polypeptide(L)' 'LLNKGYVKIGWSRVAIRMLPKAKTRCYKCLKTGHTANNCREETDRGRRCFNCGNNGHNADRCAMEAGCPLC' A
#
# COMPACT_ATOMS: atom_id res chain seq x y z
N LEU A 1 24.37 -12.04 4.53
CA LEU A 1 24.69 -10.82 5.32
C LEU A 1 24.49 -9.61 4.40
N LEU A 2 23.37 -8.90 4.55
CA LEU A 2 23.03 -7.72 3.74
C LEU A 2 23.96 -6.57 4.14
N ASN A 3 25.08 -6.39 3.45
CA ASN A 3 25.96 -5.25 3.67
C ASN A 3 25.25 -3.99 3.17
N LYS A 4 25.19 -2.96 4.02
CA LYS A 4 24.51 -1.68 3.77
C LYS A 4 24.96 -1.10 2.42
N GLY A 5 24.10 -1.18 1.40
CA GLY A 5 24.27 -0.51 0.11
C GLY A 5 24.46 -1.39 -1.12
N TYR A 6 24.90 -2.65 -0.99
CA TYR A 6 24.95 -3.58 -2.14
C TYR A 6 24.85 -5.05 -1.70
N VAL A 7 24.27 -5.88 -2.55
CA VAL A 7 24.26 -7.34 -2.40
C VAL A 7 25.16 -7.97 -3.45
N LYS A 8 25.94 -8.96 -3.03
CA LYS A 8 26.76 -9.78 -3.91
C LYS A 8 25.95 -11.00 -4.36
N ILE A 9 25.76 -11.15 -5.66
CA ILE A 9 25.14 -12.33 -6.28
C ILE A 9 26.19 -12.96 -7.19
N GLY A 10 26.78 -14.07 -6.76
CA GLY A 10 27.95 -14.65 -7.42
C GLY A 10 29.13 -13.67 -7.46
N TRP A 11 29.56 -13.30 -8.68
CA TRP A 11 30.64 -12.33 -8.92
C TRP A 11 30.16 -10.89 -9.07
N SER A 12 28.85 -10.67 -9.18
CA SER A 12 28.27 -9.35 -9.41
C SER A 12 27.92 -8.64 -8.10
N ARG A 13 28.10 -7.31 -8.06
CA ARG A 13 27.68 -6.44 -6.96
C ARG A 13 26.50 -5.58 -7.43
N VAL A 14 25.33 -5.78 -6.85
CA VAL A 14 24.11 -5.04 -7.17
C VAL A 14 23.86 -4.00 -6.08
N ALA A 15 23.81 -2.73 -6.45
CA ALA A 15 23.49 -1.65 -5.53
C ALA A 15 22.04 -1.76 -5.03
N ILE A 16 21.84 -1.60 -3.72
CA ILE A 16 20.52 -1.61 -3.09
C ILE A 16 20.27 -0.26 -2.45
N ARG A 17 19.10 0.32 -2.75
CA ARG A 17 18.56 1.46 -2.03
C ARG A 17 17.53 0.96 -1.01
N MET A 18 17.71 1.30 0.25
CA MET A 18 16.70 1.01 1.27
C MET A 18 15.52 1.96 1.08
N LEU A 19 14.34 1.40 0.80
CA LEU A 19 13.11 2.19 0.81
C LEU A 19 12.70 2.44 2.26
N PRO A 20 12.19 3.64 2.59
CA PRO A 20 11.62 3.87 3.90
C PRO A 20 10.49 2.86 4.14
N LYS A 21 10.36 2.39 5.38
CA LYS A 21 9.29 1.46 5.76
C LYS A 21 7.96 2.07 5.35
N ALA A 22 7.23 1.39 4.46
CA ALA A 22 5.91 1.83 4.03
C ALA A 22 5.01 2.01 5.26
N LYS A 23 4.30 3.14 5.32
CA LYS A 23 3.35 3.39 6.40
C LYS A 23 2.26 2.32 6.35
N THR A 24 2.02 1.65 7.47
CA THR A 24 0.94 0.66 7.59
C THR A 24 -0.40 1.36 7.34
N ARG A 25 -1.08 0.96 6.27
CA ARG A 25 -2.43 1.42 5.93
C ARG A 25 -3.42 0.30 6.17
N CYS A 26 -4.53 0.61 6.83
CA CYS A 26 -5.60 -0.33 7.08
C CYS A 26 -6.41 -0.56 5.79
N TYR A 27 -6.52 -1.80 5.34
CA TYR A 27 -7.31 -2.12 4.15
C TYR A 27 -8.83 -2.01 4.37
N LYS A 28 -9.30 -2.07 5.63
CA LYS A 28 -10.72 -1.93 5.97
C LYS A 28 -11.16 -0.46 5.96
N CYS A 29 -10.48 0.41 6.71
CA CYS A 29 -10.93 1.79 6.89
C CYS A 29 -10.12 2.82 6.09
N LEU A 30 -9.05 2.40 5.40
CA LEU A 30 -8.12 3.20 4.60
C LEU A 30 -7.27 4.24 5.37
N LYS A 31 -7.38 4.29 6.71
CA LYS A 31 -6.54 5.13 7.57
C LYS A 31 -5.17 4.49 7.82
N THR A 32 -4.17 5.31 8.17
CA THR A 32 -2.82 4.85 8.53
C THR A 32 -2.69 4.56 10.03
N GLY A 33 -1.72 3.72 10.41
CA GLY A 33 -1.34 3.48 11.81
C GLY A 33 -1.80 2.13 12.38
N HIS A 34 -2.61 1.37 11.64
CA HIS A 34 -3.05 0.03 12.03
C HIS A 34 -3.30 -0.85 10.80
N THR A 35 -3.33 -2.17 10.99
CA THR A 35 -3.72 -3.16 9.97
C THR A 35 -5.21 -3.47 10.05
N ALA A 36 -5.78 -4.15 9.05
CA ALA A 36 -7.20 -4.53 9.05
C ALA A 36 -7.59 -5.35 10.29
N ASN A 37 -6.71 -6.23 10.78
CA ASN A 37 -6.94 -7.03 11.99
C ASN A 37 -7.09 -6.19 13.26
N ASN A 38 -6.45 -5.02 13.32
CA ASN A 38 -6.51 -4.11 14.47
C ASN A 38 -7.47 -2.93 14.23
N CYS A 39 -8.31 -3.01 13.20
CA CYS A 39 -9.24 -1.94 12.86
C CYS A 39 -10.45 -1.93 13.80
N ARG A 40 -10.61 -0.85 14.56
CA ARG A 40 -11.78 -0.61 15.43
C ARG A 40 -12.90 0.18 14.74
N GLU A 41 -12.71 0.56 13.49
CA GLU A 41 -13.71 1.32 12.73
C GLU A 41 -14.81 0.37 12.24
N GLU A 42 -16.07 0.78 12.43
CA GLU A 42 -17.24 0.04 11.92
C GLU A 42 -17.36 0.17 10.40
N THR A 43 -16.99 1.33 9.85
CA THR A 43 -17.06 1.62 8.42
C THR A 43 -16.05 0.79 7.64
N ASP A 44 -16.54 -0.15 6.82
CA ASP A 44 -15.76 -0.87 5.83
C ASP A 44 -15.72 -0.11 4.50
N ARG A 45 -14.56 0.51 4.22
CA ARG A 45 -14.20 1.15 2.96
C ARG A 45 -13.33 0.24 2.08
N GLY A 46 -13.05 -1.00 2.48
CA GLY A 46 -12.13 -1.89 1.77
C GLY A 46 -12.65 -2.37 0.41
N ARG A 47 -13.97 -2.27 0.18
CA ARG A 47 -14.59 -2.59 -1.13
C ARG A 47 -14.60 -1.43 -2.12
N ARG A 48 -14.15 -0.23 -1.69
CA ARG A 48 -14.04 0.93 -2.57
C ARG A 48 -12.78 0.82 -3.40
N CYS A 49 -12.85 1.26 -4.65
CA CYS A 49 -11.71 1.38 -5.52
C CYS A 49 -10.63 2.27 -4.86
N PHE A 50 -9.41 1.77 -4.74
CA PHE A 50 -8.30 2.52 -4.14
C PHE A 50 -7.87 3.74 -4.96
N ASN A 51 -8.29 3.83 -6.24
CA ASN A 51 -7.98 4.95 -7.12
C ASN A 51 -9.01 6.09 -7.00
N CYS A 52 -10.31 5.79 -7.05
CA CYS A 52 -11.37 6.80 -7.16
C CYS A 52 -12.39 6.79 -6.00
N GLY A 53 -12.36 5.80 -5.11
CA GLY A 53 -13.26 5.68 -3.96
C GLY A 53 -14.67 5.15 -4.24
N ASN A 54 -15.01 4.85 -5.49
CA ASN A 54 -16.31 4.27 -5.85
C ASN A 54 -16.31 2.74 -5.73
N ASN A 55 -17.50 2.15 -5.58
CA ASN A 55 -17.68 0.69 -5.54
C ASN A 55 -17.85 0.11 -6.96
N GLY A 56 -17.82 -1.23 -7.08
CA GLY A 56 -18.17 -1.95 -8.31
C GLY A 56 -16.99 -2.25 -9.24
N HIS A 57 -15.79 -1.78 -8.93
CA HIS A 57 -14.57 -2.10 -9.68
C HIS A 57 -13.32 -1.98 -8.80
N ASN A 58 -12.24 -2.65 -9.21
CA ASN A 58 -10.92 -2.53 -8.60
C ASN A 58 -10.11 -1.42 -9.27
N ALA A 59 -9.04 -0.96 -8.61
CA ALA A 59 -8.14 0.06 -9.16
C ALA A 59 -7.59 -0.33 -10.54
N ASP A 60 -7.33 -1.62 -10.78
CA ASP A 60 -6.85 -2.14 -12.06
C ASP A 60 -7.81 -1.93 -13.24
N ARG A 61 -9.10 -1.77 -12.96
CA ARG A 61 -10.16 -1.54 -13.96
C ARG A 61 -10.82 -0.17 -13.77
N CYS A 62 -10.16 0.76 -13.09
CA CYS A 62 -10.69 2.09 -12.84
C CYS A 62 -10.47 2.99 -14.07
N ALA A 63 -11.57 3.49 -14.64
CA ALA A 63 -11.55 4.46 -15.73
C ALA A 63 -11.81 5.91 -15.25
N MET A 64 -11.93 6.11 -13.94
CA MET A 64 -12.19 7.42 -13.34
C MET A 64 -10.90 8.09 -12.88
N GLU A 65 -10.95 9.42 -12.75
CA GLU A 65 -9.87 10.20 -12.17
C GLU A 65 -9.58 9.78 -10.72
N ALA A 66 -8.33 9.99 -10.31
CA ALA A 66 -7.89 9.67 -8.96
C ALA A 66 -8.61 10.57 -7.95
N GLY A 67 -9.41 9.96 -7.10
CA GLY A 67 -10.20 10.60 -6.05
C GLY A 67 -9.89 9.96 -4.71
N CYS A 68 -9.69 10.76 -3.66
CA CYS A 68 -9.31 10.18 -2.39
C CYS A 68 -10.54 9.47 -1.76
N PRO A 69 -10.43 8.17 -1.41
CA PRO A 69 -11.55 7.39 -0.89
C PRO A 69 -11.96 7.77 0.55
N LEU A 70 -11.34 8.82 1.11
CA LEU A 70 -11.49 9.29 2.48
C LEU A 70 -12.15 10.69 2.61
N CYS A 71 -12.28 11.47 1.53
CA CYS A 71 -12.57 12.92 1.58
C CYS A 71 -14.00 13.32 1.12
#